data_AF-A0A923YTB5-F1
#
_entry.id   AF-A0A923YTB5-F1
#
_cell.length_a   1.000
_cell.length_b   1.000
_cell.length_c   1.000
_cell.angle_alpha   90.00
_cell.angle_beta   90.00
_cell.angle_gamma   90.00
#
_symmetry.space_group_name_H-M   'P 1'
#
loop_
_entity.id
_entity.type
_entity.pdbx_description
1 polymer ?
#
loop_
_entity_poly.entity_id
_entity_poly.type
_entity_poly.pdbx_seq_one_letter_code
_entity_poly.pdbx_strand_id
1 'polypeptide(L)'
;MKLNKIIAIKLLLSLVILFSFSSCSKQSSSKNQSKATGWKINDKKGGFQYASNFKKQQTGPGLILVEGGTFTMGKVQDDPMHDWNNTPNQQHVQSFYMDETEVTNLMYMEYLDWLKRVFSPEDEKYKNIYQGASPDTLVWRNRLGYNETMTNNYLRHPAYAEYPVVGVNWIQAVEFSKWRTDRVNESVLEKEGYLKKDAK
;
A
#
# COMPACT_ATOMS: atom_id res chain seq x y z
N MET A 1 43.49 5.33 -68.93
CA MET A 1 42.18 6.00 -68.66
C MET A 1 41.09 5.12 -68.02
N LYS A 2 41.23 3.78 -67.92
CA LYS A 2 40.17 2.92 -67.32
C LYS A 2 40.21 2.84 -65.79
N LEU A 3 41.38 3.01 -65.16
CA LEU A 3 41.56 2.88 -63.70
C LEU A 3 40.86 4.01 -62.91
N ASN A 4 40.94 5.26 -63.38
CA ASN A 4 40.33 6.41 -62.70
C ASN A 4 38.79 6.38 -62.73
N LYS A 5 38.18 5.78 -63.77
CA LYS A 5 36.72 5.59 -63.84
C LYS A 5 36.23 4.56 -62.83
N ILE A 6 36.98 3.48 -62.60
CA ILE A 6 36.61 2.44 -61.62
C ILE A 6 36.74 2.99 -60.19
N ILE A 7 37.78 3.78 -59.91
CA ILE A 7 37.96 4.43 -58.61
C ILE A 7 36.84 5.45 -58.36
N ALA A 8 36.47 6.25 -59.37
CA ALA A 8 35.36 7.20 -59.26
C ALA A 8 34.00 6.50 -59.03
N ILE A 9 33.74 5.37 -59.68
CA ILE A 9 32.53 4.58 -59.48
C ILE A 9 32.49 3.97 -58.07
N LYS A 10 33.61 3.47 -57.55
CA LYS A 10 33.70 2.96 -56.17
C LYS A 10 33.49 4.07 -55.13
N LEU A 11 34.01 5.27 -55.38
CA LEU A 11 33.81 6.44 -54.54
C LEU A 11 32.33 6.87 -54.50
N LEU A 12 31.68 6.87 -55.66
CA LEU A 12 30.25 7.21 -55.79
C LEU A 12 29.35 6.16 -55.13
N LEU A 13 29.68 4.86 -55.26
CA LEU A 13 28.98 3.77 -54.59
C LEU A 13 29.12 3.84 -53.06
N SER A 14 30.31 4.21 -52.56
CA SER A 14 30.55 4.38 -51.12
C SER A 14 29.77 5.56 -50.52
N LEU A 15 29.57 6.63 -51.30
CA LEU A 15 28.80 7.80 -50.88
C LEU A 15 27.30 7.48 -50.75
N VAL A 16 26.77 6.65 -51.65
CA VAL A 16 25.36 6.21 -51.61
C VAL A 16 25.07 5.33 -50.39
N ILE A 17 26.02 4.47 -50.00
CA ILE A 17 25.91 3.60 -48.81
C ILE A 17 25.94 4.42 -47.50
N LEU A 18 26.67 5.55 -47.48
CA LEU A 18 26.69 6.45 -46.32
C LEU A 18 25.37 7.24 -46.16
N PHE A 19 24.70 7.59 -47.26
CA PHE A 19 23.40 8.28 -47.20
C PHE A 19 22.22 7.36 -46.84
N SER A 20 22.34 6.05 -47.05
CA SER A 20 21.26 5.09 -46.76
C SER A 20 21.04 4.78 -45.28
N PHE A 21 21.96 5.16 -44.37
CA PHE A 21 21.82 4.95 -42.93
C PHE A 21 21.21 6.14 -42.15
N SER A 22 20.87 7.24 -42.83
CA SER A 22 20.26 8.42 -42.18
C SER A 22 18.73 8.39 -42.10
N SER A 23 18.08 7.30 -42.51
CA SER A 23 16.62 7.19 -42.48
C SER A 23 16.15 6.29 -41.35
N CYS A 24 15.39 6.89 -40.43
CA CYS A 24 14.58 6.31 -39.35
C CYS A 24 15.21 6.27 -37.94
N SER A 25 15.34 7.46 -37.35
CA SER A 25 15.21 7.63 -35.89
C SER A 25 14.32 8.83 -35.56
N LYS A 26 13.02 8.74 -35.87
CA LYS A 26 11.99 9.61 -35.28
C LYS A 26 11.11 8.80 -34.35
N GLN A 27 11.68 8.40 -33.22
CA GLN A 27 10.90 7.94 -32.08
C GLN A 27 10.35 9.19 -31.38
N SER A 28 9.39 9.87 -32.00
CA SER A 28 8.70 11.00 -31.37
C SER A 28 7.77 10.46 -30.30
N SER A 29 8.26 10.33 -29.07
CA SER A 29 7.38 10.20 -27.91
C SER A 29 6.65 11.53 -27.73
N SER A 30 5.52 11.72 -28.41
CA SER A 30 4.67 12.89 -28.24
C SER A 30 3.99 12.83 -26.87
N LYS A 31 4.71 13.22 -25.81
CA LYS A 31 4.24 13.21 -24.42
C LYS A 31 2.91 13.96 -24.22
N ASN A 32 2.54 14.87 -25.11
CA ASN A 32 1.32 15.70 -25.03
C ASN A 32 0.37 15.55 -26.24
N GLN A 33 0.40 14.44 -26.98
CA GLN A 33 -0.63 14.15 -27.99
C GLN A 33 -1.38 12.87 -27.63
N SER A 34 -2.69 12.90 -27.82
CA SER A 34 -3.54 11.73 -27.68
C SER A 34 -3.11 10.66 -28.69
N LYS A 35 -2.79 9.47 -28.20
CA LYS A 35 -2.48 8.33 -29.07
C LYS A 35 -3.69 7.83 -29.85
N ALA A 36 -4.91 8.10 -29.37
CA ALA A 36 -6.14 7.67 -30.02
C ALA A 36 -6.61 8.66 -31.11
N THR A 37 -6.41 9.97 -30.90
CA THR A 37 -6.99 11.00 -31.76
C THR A 37 -5.97 11.94 -32.39
N GLY A 38 -4.69 11.91 -31.95
CA GLY A 38 -3.64 12.82 -32.39
C GLY A 38 -3.75 14.26 -31.87
N TRP A 39 -4.81 14.58 -31.14
CA TRP A 39 -5.05 15.93 -30.61
C TRP A 39 -4.11 16.26 -29.46
N LYS A 40 -3.76 17.54 -29.30
CA LYS A 40 -2.91 17.98 -28.20
C LYS A 40 -3.67 17.91 -26.88
N ILE A 41 -3.06 17.27 -25.88
CA ILE A 41 -3.56 17.19 -24.51
C ILE A 41 -3.07 18.46 -23.77
N ASN A 42 -3.97 19.11 -23.01
CA ASN A 42 -3.68 20.36 -22.27
C ASN A 42 -3.23 21.55 -23.14
N ASP A 43 -3.88 21.79 -24.28
CA ASP A 43 -3.59 22.99 -25.06
C ASP A 43 -4.14 24.25 -24.38
N LYS A 44 -3.38 25.35 -24.45
CA LYS A 44 -3.76 26.67 -23.90
C LYS A 44 -5.00 27.25 -24.59
N LYS A 45 -5.29 26.79 -25.81
CA LYS A 45 -6.44 27.20 -26.62
C LYS A 45 -7.76 26.52 -26.20
N GLY A 46 -7.75 25.70 -25.15
CA GLY A 46 -8.90 24.92 -24.70
C GLY A 46 -8.94 23.51 -25.33
N GLY A 47 -9.75 22.61 -24.75
CA GLY A 47 -9.86 21.21 -25.17
C GLY A 47 -9.78 20.23 -23.99
N PHE A 48 -9.50 18.97 -24.28
CA PHE A 48 -9.33 17.91 -23.27
C PHE A 48 -8.15 18.24 -22.33
N GLN A 49 -8.46 18.44 -21.05
CA GLN A 49 -7.48 18.67 -19.99
C GLN A 49 -7.29 17.41 -19.17
N TYR A 50 -6.04 17.02 -18.94
CA TYR A 50 -5.64 15.86 -18.16
C TYR A 50 -4.52 16.24 -17.20
N ALA A 51 -4.57 15.75 -15.97
CA ALA A 51 -3.51 15.96 -14.97
C ALA A 51 -2.23 15.17 -15.36
N SER A 52 -1.46 15.73 -16.29
CA SER A 52 -0.22 15.12 -16.80
C SER A 52 0.85 14.90 -15.71
N ASN A 53 0.80 15.69 -14.64
CA ASN A 53 1.67 15.60 -13.48
C ASN A 53 0.91 15.10 -12.24
N PHE A 54 0.25 13.94 -12.36
CA PHE A 54 -0.38 13.30 -11.21
C PHE A 54 0.69 12.82 -10.22
N LYS A 55 0.72 13.40 -9.03
CA LYS A 55 1.52 12.86 -7.93
C LYS A 55 0.82 11.59 -7.45
N LYS A 56 1.55 10.48 -7.42
CA LYS A 56 1.03 9.21 -6.88
C LYS A 56 0.58 9.42 -5.42
N GLN A 57 -0.40 8.63 -5.00
CA GLN A 57 -0.88 8.61 -3.62
C GLN A 57 0.31 8.42 -2.68
N GLN A 58 0.42 9.28 -1.66
CA GLN A 58 1.41 9.11 -0.62
C GLN A 58 1.05 7.88 0.22
N THR A 59 2.04 7.07 0.59
CA THR A 59 1.81 5.91 1.45
C THR A 59 1.55 6.37 2.89
N GLY A 60 0.65 5.67 3.57
CA GLY A 60 0.48 5.83 5.01
C GLY A 60 1.72 5.32 5.77
N PRO A 61 1.87 5.68 7.05
CA PRO A 61 2.98 5.21 7.87
C PRO A 61 2.92 3.69 8.08
N GLY A 62 4.06 3.01 7.90
CA GLY A 62 4.20 1.56 8.12
C GLY A 62 3.50 0.67 7.09
N LEU A 63 3.11 1.24 5.94
CA LEU A 63 2.47 0.51 4.85
C LEU A 63 3.47 0.18 3.74
N ILE A 64 3.44 -1.08 3.30
CA ILE A 64 4.17 -1.55 2.12
C ILE A 64 3.21 -1.79 0.95
N LEU A 65 3.68 -1.49 -0.26
CA LEU A 65 2.94 -1.77 -1.49
C LEU A 65 3.10 -3.24 -1.86
N VAL A 66 1.98 -3.95 -1.95
CA VAL A 66 1.89 -5.28 -2.54
C VAL A 66 1.55 -5.12 -4.02
N GLU A 67 2.45 -5.58 -4.89
CA GLU A 67 2.23 -5.50 -6.33
C GLU A 67 1.11 -6.43 -6.78
N GLY A 68 0.28 -5.96 -7.71
CA GLY A 68 -0.79 -6.75 -8.28
C GLY A 68 -0.23 -7.82 -9.22
N GLY A 69 -0.77 -9.02 -9.12
CA GLY A 69 -0.29 -10.17 -9.89
C GLY A 69 -1.12 -11.42 -9.65
N THR A 70 -0.72 -12.50 -10.31
CA THR A 70 -1.28 -13.83 -10.08
C THR A 70 -0.36 -14.64 -9.20
N PHE A 71 -0.91 -15.33 -8.21
CA PHE A 71 -0.16 -16.26 -7.38
C PHE A 71 -0.98 -17.53 -7.14
N THR A 72 -0.30 -18.63 -6.85
CA THR A 72 -0.95 -19.90 -6.49
C THR A 72 -1.18 -19.91 -4.98
N MET A 73 -2.44 -19.86 -4.57
CA MET A 73 -2.86 -19.94 -3.18
C MET A 73 -3.08 -21.40 -2.78
N GLY A 74 -2.37 -21.86 -1.75
CA GLY A 74 -2.53 -23.19 -1.17
C GLY A 74 -1.23 -24.01 -1.15
N LYS A 75 -1.30 -25.30 -0.84
CA LYS A 75 -0.13 -26.19 -0.82
C LYS A 75 0.34 -26.46 -2.24
N VAL A 76 1.60 -26.14 -2.55
CA VAL A 76 2.24 -26.47 -3.84
C VAL A 76 3.14 -27.70 -3.71
N GLN A 77 3.54 -28.04 -2.48
CA GLN A 77 4.40 -29.17 -2.15
C GLN A 77 3.58 -30.40 -1.74
N ASP A 78 4.13 -31.57 -2.05
CA ASP A 78 3.51 -32.86 -1.76
C ASP A 78 3.50 -33.14 -0.24
N ASP A 79 2.33 -33.45 0.29
CA ASP A 79 2.13 -33.78 1.71
C ASP A 79 2.02 -35.31 1.86
N PRO A 80 2.95 -35.99 2.56
CA PRO A 80 2.90 -37.44 2.75
C PRO A 80 1.59 -37.93 3.36
N MET A 81 0.91 -37.09 4.14
CA MET A 81 -0.34 -37.42 4.82
C MET A 81 -1.59 -37.22 3.96
N HIS A 82 -1.47 -36.77 2.70
CA HIS A 82 -2.55 -36.67 1.70
C HIS A 82 -3.84 -35.98 2.22
N ASP A 83 -3.70 -34.96 3.05
CA ASP A 83 -4.83 -34.29 3.70
C ASP A 83 -5.55 -33.35 2.70
N TRP A 84 -6.80 -33.65 2.34
CA TRP A 84 -7.59 -32.90 1.34
C TRP A 84 -8.26 -31.67 1.97
N ASN A 85 -7.46 -30.68 2.38
CA ASN A 85 -7.98 -29.41 2.92
C ASN A 85 -7.33 -28.16 2.29
N ASN A 86 -6.41 -28.33 1.33
CA ASN A 86 -5.62 -27.22 0.82
C ASN A 86 -5.20 -27.38 -0.65
N THR A 87 -6.19 -27.52 -1.55
CA THR A 87 -5.94 -27.61 -3.00
C THR A 87 -5.41 -26.28 -3.56
N PRO A 88 -4.28 -26.27 -4.29
CA PRO A 88 -3.71 -25.05 -4.84
C PRO A 88 -4.61 -24.45 -5.93
N ASN A 89 -5.01 -23.19 -5.76
CA ASN A 89 -5.80 -22.43 -6.73
C ASN A 89 -5.07 -21.14 -7.12
N GLN A 90 -5.00 -20.84 -8.42
CA GLN A 90 -4.40 -19.60 -8.89
C GLN A 90 -5.39 -18.44 -8.70
N GLN A 91 -4.96 -17.39 -7.99
CA GLN A 91 -5.76 -16.20 -7.72
C GLN A 91 -5.06 -14.96 -8.27
N HIS A 92 -5.85 -14.05 -8.84
CA HIS A 92 -5.39 -12.74 -9.29
C HIS A 92 -5.78 -11.68 -8.26
N VAL A 93 -4.83 -10.90 -7.79
CA VAL A 93 -5.08 -9.81 -6.82
C VAL A 93 -4.55 -8.49 -7.38
N GLN A 94 -5.33 -7.42 -7.19
CA GLN A 94 -4.93 -6.06 -7.56
C GLN A 94 -3.87 -5.53 -6.60
N SER A 95 -3.11 -4.51 -7.00
CA SER A 95 -2.13 -3.90 -6.09
C SER A 95 -2.84 -3.20 -4.92
N PHE A 96 -2.38 -3.45 -3.70
CA PHE A 96 -2.91 -2.82 -2.48
C PHE A 96 -1.79 -2.58 -1.46
N TYR A 97 -2.09 -1.86 -0.39
CA TYR A 97 -1.16 -1.62 0.70
C TYR A 97 -1.46 -2.53 1.89
N MET A 98 -0.42 -3.05 2.53
CA MET A 98 -0.51 -3.87 3.74
C MET A 98 0.43 -3.32 4.81
N ASP A 99 0.09 -3.52 6.08
CA ASP A 99 1.00 -3.19 7.18
C ASP A 99 2.25 -4.09 7.13
N GLU A 100 3.42 -3.50 7.37
CA GLU A 100 4.69 -4.23 7.40
C GLU A 100 4.82 -5.16 8.63
N THR A 101 4.21 -4.79 9.75
CA THR A 101 4.22 -5.53 11.02
C THR A 101 2.81 -5.66 11.58
N GLU A 102 2.60 -6.60 12.50
CA GLU A 102 1.35 -6.67 13.24
C GLU A 102 1.10 -5.40 14.07
N VAL A 103 -0.17 -5.19 14.43
CA VAL A 103 -0.57 -4.12 15.34
C VAL A 103 -0.02 -4.40 16.73
N THR A 104 0.76 -3.45 17.26
CA THR A 104 1.39 -3.59 18.57
C THR A 104 0.45 -3.19 19.72
N ASN A 105 0.79 -3.63 20.94
CA ASN A 105 0.07 -3.22 22.14
C ASN A 105 0.08 -1.69 22.31
N LEU A 106 1.18 -1.01 21.97
CA LEU A 106 1.29 0.44 22.01
C LEU A 106 0.27 1.12 21.09
N MET A 107 0.18 0.68 19.83
CA MET A 107 -0.78 1.22 18.85
C MET A 107 -2.22 1.01 19.31
N TYR A 108 -2.52 -0.18 19.86
CA TYR A 108 -3.86 -0.46 20.38
C TYR A 108 -4.20 0.35 21.63
N MET A 109 -3.20 0.62 22.49
CA MET A 109 -3.38 1.47 23.66
C MET A 109 -3.62 2.94 23.30
N GLU A 110 -3.00 3.45 22.23
CA GLU A 110 -3.33 4.76 21.65
C GLU A 110 -4.81 4.84 21.24
N TYR A 111 -5.32 3.78 20.59
CA TYR A 111 -6.73 3.68 20.23
C TYR A 111 -7.65 3.69 21.46
N LEU A 112 -7.33 2.91 22.49
CA LEU A 112 -8.09 2.85 23.73
C LEU A 112 -8.07 4.18 24.49
N ASP A 113 -6.96 4.90 24.46
CA ASP A 113 -6.85 6.25 25.04
C ASP A 113 -7.71 7.26 24.29
N TRP A 114 -7.67 7.24 22.95
CA TRP A 114 -8.56 8.05 22.12
C TRP A 114 -10.03 7.76 22.41
N LEU A 115 -10.41 6.48 22.53
CA LEU A 115 -11.77 6.08 22.87
C LEU A 115 -12.21 6.65 24.22
N LYS A 116 -11.37 6.57 25.25
CA LYS A 116 -11.67 7.16 26.57
C LYS A 116 -11.89 8.67 26.50
N ARG A 117 -11.07 9.37 25.70
CA ARG A 117 -11.14 10.83 25.56
C ARG A 117 -12.41 11.28 24.84
N VAL A 118 -12.82 10.57 23.79
CA VAL A 118 -13.99 10.93 22.97
C VAL A 118 -15.29 10.39 23.58
N PHE A 119 -15.25 9.17 24.12
CA PHE A 119 -16.37 8.46 24.70
C PHE A 119 -16.07 8.17 26.17
N SER A 120 -16.23 9.20 27.01
CA SER A 120 -15.94 9.08 28.44
C SER A 120 -16.74 7.92 29.06
N PRO A 121 -16.08 6.99 29.79
CA PRO A 121 -16.79 5.91 30.49
C PRO A 121 -17.69 6.40 31.64
N GLU A 122 -17.54 7.66 32.06
CA GLU A 122 -18.37 8.30 33.09
C GLU A 122 -19.81 8.48 32.62
N ASP A 123 -20.00 8.71 31.32
CA ASP A 123 -21.32 8.82 30.73
C ASP A 123 -21.97 7.44 30.58
N GLU A 124 -23.16 7.27 31.17
CA GLU A 124 -23.90 6.00 31.11
C GLU A 124 -24.15 5.52 29.67
N LYS A 125 -24.31 6.46 28.73
CA LYS A 125 -24.53 6.18 27.31
C LYS A 125 -23.32 5.51 26.65
N TYR A 126 -22.11 5.81 27.10
CA TYR A 126 -20.86 5.42 26.44
C TYR A 126 -20.04 4.39 27.22
N LYS A 127 -20.43 4.10 28.46
CA LYS A 127 -19.80 3.12 29.36
C LYS A 127 -19.37 1.81 28.68
N ASN A 128 -20.22 1.26 27.81
CA ASN A 128 -19.98 -0.04 27.18
C ASN A 128 -19.03 0.03 25.96
N ILE A 129 -18.77 1.20 25.40
CA ILE A 129 -17.91 1.34 24.20
C ILE A 129 -16.48 0.97 24.55
N TYR A 130 -15.93 1.58 25.61
CA TYR A 130 -14.57 1.30 26.04
C TYR A 130 -14.37 -0.16 26.46
N GLN A 131 -15.33 -0.71 27.20
CA GLN A 131 -15.28 -2.10 27.62
C GLN A 131 -15.37 -3.06 26.44
N GLY A 132 -16.24 -2.76 25.46
CA GLY A 132 -16.38 -3.56 24.24
C GLY A 132 -15.18 -3.48 23.31
N ALA A 133 -14.40 -2.41 23.35
CA ALA A 133 -13.15 -2.28 22.61
C ALA A 133 -11.93 -2.87 23.36
N SER A 134 -12.02 -3.14 24.65
CA SER A 134 -10.90 -3.68 25.42
C SER A 134 -10.62 -5.15 25.05
N PRO A 135 -9.36 -5.54 24.78
CA PRO A 135 -9.02 -6.94 24.48
C PRO A 135 -9.23 -7.86 25.69
N ASP A 136 -9.55 -9.12 25.42
CA ASP A 136 -9.66 -10.14 26.46
C ASP A 136 -8.27 -10.58 26.96
N THR A 137 -7.90 -10.10 28.14
CA THR A 137 -6.64 -10.46 28.82
C THR A 137 -6.60 -11.89 29.37
N LEU A 138 -7.75 -12.56 29.50
CA LEU A 138 -7.84 -13.92 30.04
C LEU A 138 -7.39 -15.00 29.06
N VAL A 139 -7.11 -14.64 27.81
CA VAL A 139 -6.52 -15.54 26.79
C VAL A 139 -5.23 -16.21 27.28
N TRP A 140 -4.47 -15.55 28.17
CA TRP A 140 -3.24 -16.08 28.74
C TRP A 140 -3.46 -17.01 29.93
N ARG A 141 -4.67 -17.02 30.50
CA ARG A 141 -4.96 -17.74 31.74
C ARG A 141 -5.12 -19.24 31.47
N ASN A 142 -4.31 -20.04 32.15
CA ASN A 142 -4.46 -21.49 32.17
C ASN A 142 -4.74 -21.94 33.62
N ARG A 143 -5.66 -22.89 33.81
CA ARG A 143 -6.02 -23.42 35.14
C ARG A 143 -4.84 -24.10 35.85
N LEU A 144 -3.93 -24.72 35.09
CA LEU A 144 -2.79 -25.47 35.62
C LEU A 144 -1.45 -24.75 35.40
N GLY A 145 -1.45 -23.56 34.80
CA GLY A 145 -0.24 -22.82 34.46
C GLY A 145 -0.11 -21.51 35.24
N TYR A 146 1.12 -21.15 35.62
CA TYR A 146 1.40 -19.87 36.28
C TYR A 146 1.65 -18.78 35.22
N ASN A 147 0.58 -18.15 34.72
CA ASN A 147 0.66 -17.14 33.67
C ASN A 147 -0.02 -15.81 34.01
N GLU A 148 -0.24 -15.54 35.31
CA GLU A 148 -0.90 -14.32 35.78
C GLU A 148 -0.14 -13.05 35.39
N THR A 149 1.19 -13.14 35.29
CA THR A 149 2.04 -12.04 34.81
C THR A 149 1.62 -11.60 33.41
N MET A 150 1.37 -12.54 32.49
CA MET A 150 0.95 -12.20 31.13
C MET A 150 -0.46 -11.63 31.10
N THR A 151 -1.40 -12.22 31.86
CA THR A 151 -2.78 -11.70 31.98
C THR A 151 -2.81 -10.24 32.46
N ASN A 152 -2.00 -9.90 33.46
CA ASN A 152 -2.04 -8.57 34.05
C ASN A 152 -1.24 -7.54 33.24
N ASN A 153 -0.09 -7.94 32.69
CA ASN A 153 0.92 -7.02 32.18
C ASN A 153 1.04 -6.98 30.66
N TYR A 154 0.62 -8.01 29.90
CA TYR A 154 0.93 -8.09 28.47
C TYR A 154 0.45 -6.87 27.67
N LEU A 155 -0.78 -6.42 27.88
CA LEU A 155 -1.31 -5.24 27.18
C LEU A 155 -0.76 -3.91 27.72
N ARG A 156 -0.43 -3.84 29.02
CA ARG A 156 -0.26 -2.57 29.76
C ARG A 156 1.17 -2.21 30.11
N HIS A 157 2.06 -3.20 30.17
CA HIS A 157 3.40 -2.99 30.68
C HIS A 157 4.35 -2.55 29.55
N PRO A 158 5.24 -1.55 29.78
CA PRO A 158 6.13 -1.03 28.75
C PRO A 158 7.00 -2.08 28.06
N ALA A 159 7.42 -3.11 28.80
CA ALA A 159 8.23 -4.21 28.24
C ALA A 159 7.53 -4.98 27.10
N TYR A 160 6.19 -4.93 27.02
CA TYR A 160 5.40 -5.60 26.00
C TYR A 160 4.79 -4.62 24.98
N ALA A 161 5.16 -3.34 25.01
CA ALA A 161 4.55 -2.30 24.18
C ALA A 161 4.68 -2.58 22.67
N GLU A 162 5.82 -3.14 22.24
CA GLU A 162 6.10 -3.45 20.82
C GLU A 162 5.64 -4.85 20.41
N TYR A 163 5.05 -5.64 21.32
CA TYR A 163 4.54 -6.97 21.02
C TYR A 163 3.17 -6.88 20.34
N PRO A 164 2.78 -7.87 19.52
CA PRO A 164 1.49 -7.87 18.86
C PRO A 164 0.36 -7.93 19.88
N VAL A 165 -0.74 -7.22 19.60
CA VAL A 165 -1.93 -7.26 20.44
C VAL A 165 -2.61 -8.63 20.35
N VAL A 166 -3.02 -9.17 21.50
CA VAL A 166 -3.64 -10.50 21.61
C VAL A 166 -4.95 -10.38 22.40
N GLY A 167 -5.91 -11.25 22.10
CA GLY A 167 -7.23 -11.24 22.75
C GLY A 167 -8.23 -10.29 22.07
N VAL A 168 -7.98 -9.93 20.81
CA VAL A 168 -8.89 -9.10 20.00
C VAL A 168 -9.82 -9.97 19.16
N ASN A 169 -11.09 -9.56 19.06
CA ASN A 169 -12.05 -10.16 18.14
C ASN A 169 -12.05 -9.45 16.78
N TRP A 170 -12.72 -10.06 15.79
CA TRP A 170 -12.77 -9.52 14.42
C TRP A 170 -13.39 -8.11 14.35
N ILE A 171 -14.45 -7.86 15.12
CA ILE A 171 -15.13 -6.55 15.15
C ILE A 171 -14.18 -5.47 15.70
N GLN A 172 -13.49 -5.76 16.80
CA GLN A 172 -12.49 -4.89 17.41
C GLN A 172 -11.35 -4.56 16.45
N ALA A 173 -10.84 -5.56 15.71
CA ALA A 173 -9.78 -5.36 14.72
C ALA A 173 -10.24 -4.46 13.55
N VAL A 174 -11.48 -4.64 13.09
CA VAL A 174 -12.08 -3.81 12.03
C VAL A 174 -12.29 -2.37 12.50
N GLU A 175 -12.82 -2.16 13.70
CA GLU A 175 -13.04 -0.81 14.25
C GLU A 175 -11.71 -0.08 14.53
N PHE A 176 -10.69 -0.80 15.01
CA PHE A 176 -9.33 -0.26 15.11
C PHE A 176 -8.79 0.19 13.74
N SER A 177 -8.95 -0.63 12.71
CA SER A 177 -8.45 -0.33 11.36
C SER A 177 -9.16 0.89 10.74
N LYS A 178 -10.47 1.02 10.96
CA LYS A 178 -11.24 2.22 10.56
C LYS A 178 -10.73 3.46 11.27
N TRP A 179 -10.64 3.40 12.60
CA TRP A 179 -10.13 4.52 13.41
C TRP A 179 -8.73 4.96 12.96
N ARG A 180 -7.80 4.02 12.78
CA ARG A 180 -6.45 4.31 12.30
C ARG A 180 -6.47 5.04 10.96
N THR A 181 -7.29 4.55 10.03
CA THR A 181 -7.45 5.15 8.70
C THR A 181 -7.91 6.61 8.82
N ASP A 182 -8.91 6.87 9.67
CA ASP A 182 -9.41 8.22 9.90
C ASP A 182 -8.35 9.13 10.52
N ARG A 183 -7.60 8.66 11.54
CA ARG A 183 -6.52 9.45 12.17
C ARG A 183 -5.40 9.80 11.20
N VAL A 184 -5.00 8.85 10.33
CA VAL A 184 -3.98 9.08 9.30
C VAL A 184 -4.49 10.10 8.29
N ASN A 185 -5.72 9.95 7.81
CA ASN A 185 -6.33 10.87 6.84
C ASN A 185 -6.47 12.29 7.42
N GLU A 186 -6.91 12.44 8.66
CA GLU A 186 -6.94 13.73 9.34
C GLU A 186 -5.56 14.37 9.42
N SER A 187 -4.52 13.59 9.76
CA SER A 187 -3.15 14.08 9.77
C SER A 187 -2.65 14.52 8.39
N VAL A 188 -3.10 13.88 7.32
CA VAL A 188 -2.76 14.27 5.94
C VAL A 188 -3.46 15.57 5.58
N LEU A 189 -4.76 15.69 5.87
CA LEU A 189 -5.56 16.89 5.60
C LEU A 189 -5.04 18.12 6.36
N GLU A 190 -4.59 17.95 7.61
CA GLU A 190 -3.95 18.99 8.40
C GLU A 190 -2.63 19.44 7.77
N LYS A 191 -1.78 18.49 7.33
CA LYS A 191 -0.51 18.80 6.64
C LYS A 191 -0.72 19.52 5.32
N GLU A 192 -1.80 19.20 4.61
CA GLU A 192 -2.17 19.85 3.35
C GLU A 192 -2.87 21.21 3.55
N GLY A 193 -3.24 21.56 4.79
CA GLY A 193 -3.87 22.83 5.14
C GLY A 193 -5.38 22.89 4.90
N TYR A 194 -6.04 21.75 4.68
CA TYR A 194 -7.50 21.67 4.56
C TYR A 194 -8.20 21.74 5.93
N LEU A 195 -7.53 21.29 6.98
CA LEU A 195 -8.01 21.38 8.37
C LEU A 195 -7.19 22.42 9.16
N LYS A 196 -7.81 23.02 10.18
CA LYS A 196 -7.09 23.85 11.15
C LYS A 196 -6.09 22.99 11.92
N LYS A 197 -4.96 23.59 12.26
CA LYS A 197 -3.96 22.97 13.14
C LYS A 197 -4.61 22.61 14.48
N ASP A 198 -4.33 21.41 14.98
CA ASP A 198 -4.83 20.88 16.26
C ASP A 198 -6.35 20.63 16.33
N ALA A 199 -7.00 20.33 15.20
CA ALA A 199 -8.43 19.97 15.17
C ALA A 199 -8.77 18.58 15.79
N LYS A 200 -7.83 17.95 16.52
CA LYS A 200 -7.85 16.52 16.94
C LYS A 200 -8.21 16.27 18.41
#